data_AF-A0A0C2RSX6-F1
#
_entry.id   AF-A0A0C2RSX6-F1
#
_cell.length_a   1.000
_cell.length_b   1.000
_cell.length_c   1.000
_cell.angle_alpha   90.00
_cell.angle_beta   90.00
_cell.angle_gamma   90.00
#
_symmetry.space_group_name_H-M   'P 1'
#
loop_
_entity.id
_entity.type
_entity.pdbx_description
1 polymer ?
#
loop_
_entity_poly.entity_id
_entity_poly.type
_entity_poly.pdbx_seq_one_letter_code
_entity_poly.pdbx_strand_id
1 'polypeptide(L)'
;MKRVRGERGFTMIELLAVLVILGILLSIGVLMMQTTISKAKQDAFIASAYTMKEAARKYALYHRIDESPVDQVTYQELVDEGLVEKMQDPFTGSMLSEENLSYIVFSGIEPVAVCLYAENYKICGTDDTEEPSSFGQLSRDSITPY
;
A
#
# COMPACT_ATOMS: atom_id res chain seq x y z
N MET A 1 -68.74 -12.07 0.71
CA MET A 1 -67.80 -10.98 0.32
C MET A 1 -66.60 -10.99 1.28
N LYS A 2 -65.39 -11.23 0.77
CA LYS A 2 -64.14 -11.24 1.56
C LYS A 2 -63.73 -9.79 1.89
N ARG A 3 -63.58 -9.45 3.17
CA ARG A 3 -62.99 -8.18 3.61
C ARG A 3 -61.48 -8.24 3.42
N VAL A 4 -60.93 -7.40 2.54
CA VAL A 4 -59.50 -7.14 2.47
C VAL A 4 -59.13 -6.32 3.71
N ARG A 5 -58.23 -6.87 4.53
CA ARG A 5 -57.78 -6.28 5.79
C ARG A 5 -56.78 -5.19 5.46
N GLY A 6 -57.08 -3.93 5.78
CA GLY A 6 -56.19 -2.80 5.53
C GLY A 6 -54.89 -2.97 6.32
N GLU A 7 -53.77 -2.93 5.60
CA GLU A 7 -52.44 -2.91 6.17
C GLU A 7 -52.27 -1.58 6.91
N ARG A 8 -52.11 -1.64 8.25
CA ARG A 8 -51.79 -0.45 9.04
C ARG A 8 -50.35 -0.07 8.68
N GLY A 9 -50.17 1.04 7.97
CA GLY A 9 -48.86 1.57 7.62
C GLY A 9 -48.06 1.98 8.87
N PHE A 10 -46.73 1.87 8.77
CA PHE A 10 -45.78 2.34 9.78
C PHE A 10 -46.04 3.81 10.16
N THR A 11 -45.84 4.12 11.44
CA THR A 11 -45.97 5.49 11.94
C THR A 11 -44.68 6.29 11.72
N MET A 12 -44.78 7.62 11.58
CA MET A 12 -43.59 8.48 11.47
C MET A 12 -42.65 8.33 12.68
N ILE A 13 -43.18 8.05 13.87
CA ILE A 13 -42.40 7.88 15.08
C ILE A 13 -41.57 6.58 15.08
N GLU A 14 -42.08 5.49 14.50
CA GLU A 14 -41.31 4.25 14.34
C GLU A 14 -40.15 4.45 13.37
N LEU A 15 -40.38 5.12 12.24
CA LEU A 15 -39.30 5.43 11.30
C LEU A 15 -38.28 6.39 11.91
N LEU A 16 -38.72 7.36 12.71
CA LEU A 16 -37.82 8.27 13.43
C LEU A 16 -36.95 7.53 14.44
N ALA A 17 -37.51 6.60 15.22
CA ALA A 17 -36.74 5.79 16.18
C ALA A 17 -35.64 4.98 15.49
N VAL A 18 -35.92 4.39 14.32
CA VAL A 18 -34.93 3.64 13.52
C VAL A 18 -33.82 4.56 13.01
N LEU A 19 -34.16 5.75 12.51
CA LEU A 19 -33.17 6.71 12.03
C LEU A 19 -32.24 7.20 13.15
N VAL A 20 -32.78 7.41 14.35
CA VAL A 20 -31.97 7.78 15.53
C VAL A 20 -30.96 6.67 15.86
N ILE A 21 -31.42 5.41 15.88
CA ILE A 21 -30.53 4.26 16.14
C ILE A 21 -29.48 4.13 15.04
N LEU A 22 -29.87 4.24 13.76
CA LEU A 22 -28.92 4.20 12.63
C LEU A 22 -27.90 5.34 12.70
N GLY A 23 -28.32 6.55 13.05
CA GLY A 23 -27.41 7.69 13.20
C GLY A 23 -26.34 7.45 14.27
N ILE A 24 -26.73 6.88 15.41
CA ILE A 24 -25.80 6.50 16.49
C ILE A 24 -24.82 5.43 15.98
N LEU A 25 -25.31 4.38 15.31
CA LEU A 25 -24.46 3.31 14.77
C LEU A 25 -23.46 3.82 13.72
N LEU A 26 -23.91 4.67 12.79
CA LEU A 26 -23.05 5.25 11.75
C LEU A 26 -21.94 6.13 12.35
N SER A 27 -22.24 6.91 13.39
CA SER A 27 -21.25 7.79 14.04
C SER A 27 -20.06 7.01 14.62
N ILE A 28 -20.31 5.86 15.27
CA ILE A 28 -19.26 5.01 15.83
C ILE A 28 -18.53 4.23 14.72
N GLY A 29 -19.27 3.86 13.67
CA GLY A 29 -18.73 3.11 12.52
C GLY A 29 -17.59 3.83 11.79
N VAL A 30 -17.68 5.16 11.62
CA VAL A 30 -16.68 5.95 10.89
C VAL A 30 -15.29 5.86 11.53
N LEU A 31 -15.19 5.93 12.86
CA LEU A 31 -13.89 5.91 13.55
C LEU A 31 -13.16 4.58 13.35
N MET A 32 -13.88 3.45 13.43
CA MET A 32 -13.28 2.13 13.21
C MET A 32 -12.75 1.98 11.78
N MET A 33 -13.49 2.49 10.78
CA MET A 33 -13.08 2.43 9.38
C MET A 33 -11.74 3.13 9.11
N GLN A 34 -11.48 4.29 9.73
CA GLN A 34 -10.23 5.03 9.52
C GLN A 34 -8.99 4.20 9.89
N THR A 35 -9.02 3.47 11.00
CA THR A 35 -7.88 2.64 11.44
C THR A 35 -7.63 1.44 10.54
N THR A 36 -8.70 0.81 10.03
CA THR A 36 -8.60 -0.30 9.08
C THR A 36 -8.06 0.16 7.74
N ILE A 37 -8.51 1.33 7.26
CA ILE A 37 -8.00 1.93 6.02
C ILE A 37 -6.50 2.23 6.16
N SER A 38 -6.07 2.82 7.28
CA SER A 38 -4.65 3.11 7.51
C SER A 38 -3.78 1.85 7.47
N LYS A 39 -4.21 0.76 8.12
CA LYS A 39 -3.51 -0.53 8.07
C LYS A 39 -3.48 -1.12 6.67
N ALA A 40 -4.59 -1.03 5.93
CA ALA A 40 -4.64 -1.51 4.54
C ALA A 40 -3.68 -0.73 3.63
N LYS A 41 -3.55 0.59 3.83
CA LYS A 41 -2.57 1.41 3.11
C LYS A 41 -1.13 1.01 3.41
N GLN A 42 -0.82 0.76 4.68
CA GLN A 42 0.50 0.25 5.10
C GLN A 42 0.81 -1.12 4.49
N ASP A 43 -0.16 -2.03 4.50
CA ASP A 43 -0.02 -3.37 3.91
C ASP A 43 0.19 -3.29 2.38
N ALA A 44 -0.54 -2.40 1.70
CA ALA A 44 -0.36 -2.13 0.28
C ALA A 44 1.03 -1.54 -0.03
N PHE A 45 1.56 -0.70 0.85
CA PHE A 45 2.90 -0.14 0.68
C PHE A 45 3.99 -1.20 0.81
N ILE A 46 3.87 -2.09 1.81
CA ILE A 46 4.75 -3.25 1.96
C ILE A 46 4.63 -4.18 0.73
N ALA A 47 3.42 -4.44 0.25
CA ALA A 47 3.20 -5.24 -0.96
C ALA A 47 3.83 -4.60 -2.22
N SER A 48 3.86 -3.27 -2.30
CA SER A 48 4.55 -2.54 -3.37
C SER A 48 6.06 -2.77 -3.32
N ALA A 49 6.65 -2.77 -2.12
CA ALA A 49 8.07 -3.13 -1.94
C ALA A 49 8.36 -4.57 -2.41
N TYR A 50 7.49 -5.54 -2.09
CA TYR A 50 7.62 -6.91 -2.61
C TYR A 50 7.42 -7.02 -4.12
N THR A 51 6.53 -6.21 -4.70
CA THR A 51 6.35 -6.14 -6.16
C THR A 51 7.63 -5.65 -6.82
N MET A 52 8.25 -4.61 -6.25
CA MET A 52 9.54 -4.09 -6.69
C MET A 52 10.66 -5.14 -6.50
N LYS A 53 10.63 -5.95 -5.42
CA LYS A 53 11.53 -7.08 -5.21
C LYS A 53 11.52 -8.07 -6.37
N GLU A 54 10.33 -8.51 -6.78
CA GLU A 54 10.19 -9.49 -7.85
C GLU A 54 10.59 -8.90 -9.21
N ALA A 55 10.34 -7.61 -9.45
CA ALA A 55 10.84 -6.90 -10.63
C ALA A 55 12.38 -6.82 -10.63
N ALA A 56 12.99 -6.46 -9.50
CA ALA A 56 14.45 -6.43 -9.33
C ALA A 56 15.08 -7.81 -9.51
N ARG A 57 14.45 -8.89 -9.01
CA ARG A 57 14.93 -10.25 -9.25
C ARG A 57 14.95 -10.56 -10.76
N LYS A 58 13.90 -10.19 -11.50
CA LYS A 58 13.87 -10.36 -12.97
C LYS A 58 14.98 -9.55 -13.64
N TYR A 59 15.17 -8.30 -13.23
CA TYR A 59 16.24 -7.44 -13.73
C TYR A 59 17.61 -8.10 -13.60
N ALA A 60 17.94 -8.62 -12.41
CA ALA A 60 19.20 -9.31 -12.17
C ALA A 60 19.37 -10.59 -13.01
N LEU A 61 18.27 -11.30 -13.30
CA LEU A 61 18.32 -12.49 -14.17
C LEU A 61 18.58 -12.13 -15.64
N TYR A 62 18.04 -11.02 -16.13
CA TYR A 62 18.29 -10.55 -17.50
C TYR A 62 19.75 -10.07 -17.67
N HIS A 63 20.24 -9.26 -16.72
CA HIS A 63 21.58 -8.67 -16.78
C HIS A 63 22.71 -9.62 -16.37
N ARG A 64 22.37 -10.76 -15.76
CA ARG A 64 23.32 -11.85 -15.48
C ARG A 64 24.01 -12.39 -16.73
N ILE A 65 23.39 -12.25 -17.90
CA ILE A 65 23.95 -12.70 -19.18
C ILE A 65 25.16 -11.82 -19.58
N ASP A 66 25.21 -10.57 -19.12
CA ASP A 66 26.24 -9.58 -19.47
C ASP A 66 27.41 -9.51 -18.47
N GLU A 67 27.53 -10.50 -17.56
CA GLU A 67 28.63 -10.70 -16.59
C GLU A 67 28.93 -9.53 -15.63
N SER A 68 28.09 -8.49 -15.57
CA SER A 68 28.24 -7.41 -14.60
C SER A 68 27.45 -7.70 -13.32
N PRO A 69 28.07 -7.66 -12.13
CA PRO A 69 27.34 -7.74 -10.88
C PRO A 69 26.41 -6.53 -10.76
N VAL A 70 25.12 -6.78 -10.57
CA VAL A 70 24.14 -5.73 -10.29
C VAL A 70 24.14 -5.54 -8.78
N ASP A 71 24.79 -4.49 -8.29
CA ASP A 71 24.81 -4.18 -6.85
C ASP A 71 23.51 -3.47 -6.43
N GLN A 72 22.94 -2.66 -7.33
CA GLN A 72 21.74 -1.87 -7.09
C GLN A 72 20.92 -1.70 -8.38
N VAL A 73 19.60 -1.58 -8.24
CA VAL A 73 18.70 -1.14 -9.30
C VAL A 73 17.72 -0.10 -8.76
N THR A 74 17.47 0.95 -9.52
CA THR A 74 16.51 2.01 -9.20
C THR A 74 15.11 1.66 -9.68
N TYR A 75 14.10 2.28 -9.08
CA TYR A 75 12.72 2.09 -9.49
C TYR A 75 12.49 2.52 -10.95
N GLN A 76 13.12 3.62 -11.37
CA GLN A 76 12.98 4.14 -12.73
C GLN A 76 13.51 3.15 -13.78
N GLU A 77 14.67 2.53 -13.54
CA GLU A 77 15.21 1.49 -14.43
C GLU A 77 14.25 0.31 -14.59
N LEU A 78 13.60 -0.13 -13.49
CA LEU A 78 12.61 -1.21 -13.54
C LEU A 78 11.36 -0.84 -14.35
N VAL A 79 10.95 0.43 -14.31
CA VAL A 79 9.82 0.94 -15.10
C VAL A 79 10.19 1.08 -16.56
N ASP A 80 11.37 1.62 -16.86
CA ASP A 80 11.86 1.84 -18.22
C ASP A 80 12.06 0.53 -18.99
N GLU A 81 12.49 -0.52 -18.30
CA GLU A 81 12.57 -1.88 -18.88
C GLU A 81 11.23 -2.62 -18.93
N GLY A 82 10.15 -2.02 -18.40
CA GLY A 82 8.83 -2.63 -18.37
C GLY A 82 8.74 -3.86 -17.45
N LEU A 83 9.62 -3.95 -16.46
CA LEU A 83 9.62 -5.04 -15.47
C LEU A 83 8.59 -4.81 -14.35
N VAL A 84 8.22 -3.56 -14.13
CA VAL A 84 7.17 -3.13 -13.20
C VAL A 84 6.35 -2.00 -13.82
N GLU A 85 5.05 -1.99 -13.54
CA GLU A 85 4.18 -0.87 -13.92
C GLU A 85 4.41 0.33 -12.98
N LYS A 86 3.94 1.52 -13.40
CA LYS A 86 3.93 2.68 -12.53
C LYS A 86 3.09 2.38 -11.28
N MET A 87 3.72 2.46 -10.11
CA MET A 87 3.10 2.14 -8.83
C MET A 87 2.32 3.36 -8.33
N GLN A 88 1.23 3.10 -7.63
CA GLN A 88 0.40 4.12 -6.99
C GLN A 88 0.77 4.21 -5.51
N ASP A 89 0.93 5.42 -4.99
CA ASP A 89 1.05 5.69 -3.55
C ASP A 89 -0.27 5.29 -2.86
N PRO A 90 -0.29 4.29 -1.96
CA PRO A 90 -1.51 3.88 -1.28
C PRO A 90 -2.02 4.93 -0.28
N PHE A 91 -1.17 5.86 0.16
CA PHE A 91 -1.53 6.91 1.11
C PHE A 91 -2.27 8.07 0.45
N THR A 92 -1.79 8.54 -0.71
CA THR A 92 -2.33 9.72 -1.40
C THR A 92 -3.11 9.37 -2.67
N GLY A 93 -2.86 8.20 -3.27
CA GLY A 93 -3.48 7.77 -4.51
C GLY A 93 -2.83 8.34 -5.77
N SER A 94 -1.74 9.10 -5.64
CA SER A 94 -0.97 9.58 -6.79
C SER A 94 -0.07 8.47 -7.36
N MET A 95 0.36 8.60 -8.61
CA MET A 95 1.37 7.72 -9.18
C MET A 95 2.76 8.17 -8.72
N LEU A 96 3.65 7.22 -8.45
CA LEU A 96 5.04 7.54 -8.15
C LEU A 96 5.69 8.26 -9.34
N SER A 97 6.44 9.33 -9.03
CA SER A 97 7.17 10.14 -10.00
C SER A 97 8.27 9.35 -10.71
N GLU A 98 8.68 9.83 -11.89
CA GLU A 98 9.87 9.32 -12.59
C GLU A 98 11.17 9.72 -11.88
N GLU A 99 11.13 10.79 -11.07
CA GLU A 99 12.25 11.25 -10.23
C GLU A 99 12.29 10.54 -8.86
N ASN A 100 11.61 9.40 -8.72
CA ASN A 100 11.52 8.70 -7.46
C ASN A 100 12.85 8.03 -7.09
N LEU A 101 13.35 8.33 -5.88
CA LEU A 101 14.64 7.86 -5.36
C LEU A 101 14.62 6.42 -4.86
N SER A 102 13.57 5.64 -5.14
CA SER A 102 13.47 4.26 -4.68
C SER A 102 14.47 3.35 -5.38
N TYR A 103 15.07 2.43 -4.63
CA TYR A 103 16.04 1.48 -5.13
C TYR A 103 16.04 0.17 -4.33
N ILE A 104 16.63 -0.86 -4.94
CA ILE A 104 16.82 -2.18 -4.36
C ILE A 104 18.30 -2.53 -4.43
N VAL A 105 18.80 -3.12 -3.33
CA VAL A 105 20.16 -3.61 -3.22
C VAL A 105 20.16 -5.14 -3.28
N PHE A 106 21.15 -5.67 -4.00
CA PHE A 106 21.31 -7.11 -4.19
C PHE A 106 22.45 -7.68 -3.36
N SER A 107 22.34 -8.97 -3.07
CA SER A 107 23.46 -9.82 -2.70
C SER A 107 23.57 -10.93 -3.75
N GLY A 108 24.45 -10.74 -4.73
CA GLY A 108 24.56 -11.61 -5.89
C GLY A 108 23.39 -11.45 -6.86
N ILE A 109 22.39 -12.34 -6.82
CA ILE A 109 21.15 -12.25 -7.64
C ILE A 109 19.94 -11.93 -6.77
N GLU A 110 20.06 -12.17 -5.46
CA GLU A 110 18.91 -12.09 -4.59
C GLU A 110 18.77 -10.64 -4.09
N PRO A 111 17.64 -9.97 -4.35
CA PRO A 111 17.36 -8.66 -3.78
C PRO A 111 17.17 -8.81 -2.27
N VAL A 112 18.05 -8.18 -1.48
CA VAL A 112 18.12 -8.35 -0.02
C VAL A 112 17.49 -7.21 0.76
N ALA A 113 17.51 -6.00 0.20
CA ALA A 113 17.04 -4.80 0.88
C ALA A 113 16.44 -3.79 -0.11
N VAL A 114 15.61 -2.90 0.42
CA VAL A 114 14.84 -1.91 -0.34
C VAL A 114 14.82 -0.57 0.37
N CYS A 115 14.92 0.49 -0.43
CA CYS A 115 14.46 1.82 -0.09
C CYS A 115 13.29 2.17 -1.01
N LEU A 116 12.08 2.30 -0.46
CA LEU A 116 10.88 2.67 -1.19
C LEU A 116 10.35 4.00 -0.64
N TYR A 117 10.22 4.99 -1.50
CA TYR A 117 9.75 6.33 -1.18
C TYR A 117 8.39 6.58 -1.82
N ALA A 118 7.41 6.94 -1.00
CA ALA A 118 6.12 7.48 -1.39
C ALA A 118 6.11 9.00 -1.13
N GLU A 119 4.96 9.68 -1.26
CA GLU A 119 4.92 11.15 -1.08
C GLU A 119 5.16 11.58 0.38
N ASN A 120 4.58 10.86 1.34
CA ASN A 120 4.64 11.23 2.76
C ASN A 120 5.30 10.16 3.65
N TYR A 121 5.59 9.00 3.07
CA TYR A 121 6.08 7.82 3.80
C TYR A 121 7.19 7.14 3.03
N LYS A 122 8.12 6.51 3.73
CA LYS A 122 9.20 5.71 3.18
C LYS A 122 9.33 4.38 3.92
N ILE A 123 9.89 3.40 3.23
CA ILE A 123 10.48 2.18 3.80
C ILE A 123 11.95 2.27 3.42
N CYS A 124 12.77 2.92 4.25
CA CYS A 124 14.20 3.05 4.06
C CYS A 124 14.83 3.48 5.39
N GLY A 125 15.66 2.62 5.97
CA GLY A 125 16.45 2.89 7.17
C GLY A 125 15.70 3.51 8.35
N THR A 126 16.49 3.94 9.33
CA THR A 126 16.07 4.88 10.39
C THR A 126 16.79 6.20 10.14
N ASP A 127 16.22 7.33 10.56
CA ASP A 127 16.66 8.67 10.14
C ASP A 127 18.17 9.00 10.37
N ASP A 128 18.87 8.26 11.23
CA ASP A 128 20.32 8.44 11.48
C ASP A 128 21.24 7.65 10.53
N THR A 129 20.71 6.61 9.87
CA THR A 129 21.44 5.77 8.93
C THR A 129 20.47 5.33 7.82
N GLU A 130 20.60 5.92 6.63
CA GLU A 130 19.84 5.59 5.41
C GLU A 130 20.17 4.18 4.86
N GLU A 131 20.33 3.20 5.74
CA GLU A 131 20.57 1.81 5.37
C GLU A 131 19.28 1.19 4.83
N PRO A 132 19.35 0.47 3.70
CA PRO A 132 18.17 -0.08 3.07
C PRO A 132 17.51 -1.15 3.97
N SER A 133 16.18 -1.16 4.02
CA SER A 133 15.44 -2.08 4.88
C SER A 133 15.43 -3.48 4.29
N SER A 134 15.85 -4.49 5.07
CA SER A 134 15.87 -5.87 4.59
C SER A 134 14.46 -6.44 4.41
N PHE A 135 14.21 -7.12 3.29
CA PHE A 135 12.92 -7.77 2.99
C PHE A 135 12.46 -8.76 4.07
N GLY A 136 13.40 -9.45 4.73
CA GLY A 136 13.06 -10.43 5.78
C GLY A 136 12.50 -9.81 7.07
N GLN A 137 12.66 -8.50 7.25
CA GLN A 137 12.24 -7.77 8.46
C GLN A 137 11.18 -6.70 8.16
N LEU A 138 10.70 -6.60 6.92
CA LEU A 138 9.69 -5.63 6.56
C LEU A 138 8.39 -5.88 7.30
N SER A 139 7.95 -4.85 8.01
CA SER A 139 6.69 -4.82 8.73
C SER A 139 6.12 -3.41 8.70
N ARG A 140 4.92 -3.22 9.27
CA ARG A 140 4.29 -1.90 9.35
C ARG A 140 5.14 -0.90 10.13
N ASP A 141 5.95 -1.38 11.07
CA ASP A 141 6.85 -0.56 11.88
C ASP A 141 8.07 -0.06 11.09
N SER A 142 8.34 -0.66 9.92
CA SER A 142 9.38 -0.22 8.99
C SER A 142 8.96 1.03 8.18
N ILE A 143 7.69 1.45 8.27
CA ILE A 143 7.16 2.59 7.53
C ILE A 143 7.39 3.85 8.37
N THR A 144 8.23 4.75 7.87
CA THR A 144 8.55 6.04 8.51
C THR A 144 8.06 7.20 7.65
N PRO A 145 7.84 8.39 8.23
CA PRO A 145 7.58 9.59 7.44
C PRO A 145 8.76 9.90 6.51
N TYR A 146 8.46 10.37 5.29
CA TYR A 146 9.45 10.82 4.31
C TYR A 146 9.64 12.34 4.38
#